data_AF-A0A963H2F9-F1
#
_entry.id   AF-A0A963H2F9-F1
#
_cell.length_a   1.000
_cell.length_b   1.000
_cell.length_c   1.000
_cell.angle_alpha   90.00
_cell.angle_beta   90.00
_cell.angle_gamma   90.00
#
_symmetry.space_group_name_H-M   'P 1'
#
loop_
_entity.id
_entity.type
_entity.pdbx_description
1 polymer ?
#
loop_
_entity_poly.entity_id
_entity_poly.type
_entity_poly.pdbx_seq_one_letter_code
_entity_poly.pdbx_strand_id
1 'polypeptide(L)'
;MSTIKQEDFIQSIADAFQFISYYHPLDYIQALGEAYEREESPAAKDAIAQILTNSRMCAEGHRPICQDTGIAVVFLKVGMNVRWDSTLSVQEMVNEGVRRAYTDPDNTLRASVLLDPAGARKNSKDNTPAVVHYEIVEGDTVDITCAAKGGGSENKSKMVMLNPSDSIVDWVLKTLPTMGAGWCPPGILGIGIGGTPEKAMLLAKQSLMGHVDIQQLQEKAASGAELTRVESLRLELFDKVNALGIGAQGLGGLTTVL
;
A
#
# COMPACT_ATOMS: atom_id res chain seq x y z
N MET A 1 1.42 -5.89 -31.61
CA MET A 1 0.06 -5.37 -31.31
C MET A 1 -0.66 -6.44 -30.53
N SER A 2 -0.64 -6.32 -29.21
CA SER A 2 -1.28 -7.30 -28.33
C SER A 2 -2.78 -7.03 -28.25
N THR A 3 -3.56 -8.09 -28.42
CA THR A 3 -5.00 -8.07 -28.13
C THR A 3 -5.21 -8.62 -26.73
N ILE A 4 -5.70 -7.79 -25.83
CA ILE A 4 -6.06 -8.18 -24.46
C ILE A 4 -7.51 -8.63 -24.45
N LYS A 5 -7.74 -9.88 -24.05
CA LYS A 5 -9.07 -10.45 -23.95
C LYS A 5 -9.72 -10.01 -22.64
N GLN A 6 -11.03 -9.78 -22.69
CA GLN A 6 -11.84 -9.38 -21.55
C GLN A 6 -11.64 -10.32 -20.34
N GLU A 7 -11.75 -11.63 -20.55
CA GLU A 7 -11.69 -12.61 -19.46
C GLU A 7 -10.29 -12.70 -18.83
N ASP A 8 -9.23 -12.70 -19.64
CA ASP A 8 -7.85 -12.75 -19.14
C ASP A 8 -7.54 -11.54 -18.23
N PHE A 9 -8.03 -10.35 -18.61
CA PHE A 9 -7.84 -9.12 -17.81
C PHE A 9 -8.65 -9.16 -16.51
N ILE A 10 -9.92 -9.57 -16.57
CA ILE A 10 -10.79 -9.69 -15.39
C ILE A 10 -10.21 -10.71 -14.41
N GLN A 11 -9.80 -11.89 -14.90
CA GLN A 11 -9.26 -12.95 -14.08
C GLN A 11 -7.94 -12.53 -13.42
N SER A 12 -7.05 -11.85 -14.17
CA SER A 12 -5.79 -11.34 -13.61
C SER A 12 -5.99 -10.39 -12.42
N ILE A 13 -7.02 -9.54 -12.49
CA ILE A 13 -7.37 -8.63 -11.38
C ILE A 13 -7.95 -9.41 -10.20
N ALA A 14 -8.83 -10.37 -10.47
CA ALA A 14 -9.43 -11.20 -9.44
C ALA A 14 -8.35 -11.98 -8.66
N ASP A 15 -7.46 -12.65 -9.40
CA ASP A 15 -6.33 -13.41 -8.85
C ASP A 15 -5.38 -12.50 -8.06
N ALA A 16 -5.09 -11.29 -8.56
CA ALA A 16 -4.23 -10.36 -7.85
C ALA A 16 -4.82 -9.92 -6.49
N PHE A 17 -6.11 -9.58 -6.43
CA PHE A 17 -6.76 -9.21 -5.17
C PHE A 17 -6.88 -10.38 -4.19
N GLN A 18 -7.12 -11.59 -4.69
CA GLN A 18 -7.08 -12.80 -3.89
C GLN A 18 -5.68 -13.04 -3.32
N PHE A 19 -4.65 -13.01 -4.16
CA PHE A 19 -3.26 -13.21 -3.77
C PHE A 19 -2.79 -12.24 -2.68
N ILE A 20 -2.99 -10.92 -2.88
CA ILE A 20 -2.57 -9.91 -1.90
C ILE A 20 -3.44 -9.89 -0.63
N SER A 21 -4.57 -10.59 -0.61
CA SER A 21 -5.41 -10.65 0.59
C SER A 21 -4.76 -11.45 1.71
N TYR A 22 -3.96 -12.47 1.38
CA TYR A 22 -3.36 -13.40 2.34
C TYR A 22 -1.84 -13.57 2.23
N TYR A 23 -1.18 -12.95 1.24
CA TYR A 23 0.28 -12.85 1.19
C TYR A 23 0.79 -11.43 1.42
N HIS A 24 1.71 -11.28 2.37
CA HIS A 24 2.59 -10.11 2.41
C HIS A 24 3.77 -10.29 1.45
N PRO A 25 4.34 -9.18 0.92
CA PRO A 25 5.61 -9.20 0.21
C PRO A 25 6.76 -9.76 1.05
N LEU A 26 7.71 -10.44 0.40
CA LEU A 26 8.86 -11.04 1.09
C LEU A 26 9.73 -10.01 1.80
N ASP A 27 9.99 -8.88 1.14
CA ASP A 27 10.80 -7.78 1.68
C ASP A 27 10.17 -7.16 2.94
N TYR A 28 8.84 -7.01 2.99
CA TYR A 28 8.12 -6.62 4.20
C TYR A 28 8.32 -7.62 5.35
N ILE A 29 8.21 -8.92 5.08
CA ILE A 29 8.38 -9.96 6.10
C ILE A 29 9.83 -10.02 6.60
N GLN A 30 10.81 -9.84 5.72
CA GLN A 30 12.22 -9.77 6.10
C GLN A 30 12.50 -8.55 6.99
N ALA A 31 12.06 -7.36 6.57
CA ALA A 31 12.22 -6.13 7.35
C ALA A 31 11.54 -6.22 8.72
N LEU A 32 10.34 -6.80 8.77
CA LEU A 32 9.62 -7.01 10.02
C LEU A 32 10.28 -8.07 10.93
N GLY A 33 10.86 -9.11 10.34
CA GLY A 33 11.64 -10.12 11.05
C GLY A 33 12.90 -9.52 11.69
N GLU A 34 13.63 -8.67 10.98
CA GLU A 34 14.76 -7.94 11.56
C GLU A 34 14.32 -6.97 12.66
N ALA A 35 13.18 -6.29 12.48
CA ALA A 35 12.61 -5.45 13.52
C ALA A 35 12.29 -6.24 14.78
N TYR A 36 11.73 -7.46 14.65
CA TYR A 36 11.46 -8.36 15.77
C TYR A 36 12.73 -8.73 16.55
N GLU A 37 13.80 -9.11 15.85
CA GLU A 37 15.05 -9.53 16.48
C GLU A 37 15.68 -8.40 17.30
N ARG A 38 15.62 -7.16 16.79
CA ARG A 38 16.18 -5.97 17.44
C ARG A 38 15.29 -5.39 18.54
N GLU A 39 13.98 -5.63 18.50
CA GLU A 39 13.04 -4.98 19.42
C GLU A 39 13.31 -5.37 20.88
N GLU A 40 13.36 -4.35 21.74
CA GLU A 40 13.67 -4.46 23.16
C GLU A 40 12.41 -4.37 24.03
N SER A 41 11.40 -3.61 23.60
CA SER A 41 10.14 -3.47 24.32
C SER A 41 9.34 -4.78 24.22
N PRO A 42 9.02 -5.46 25.34
CA PRO A 42 8.27 -6.71 25.29
C PRO A 42 6.91 -6.57 24.59
N ALA A 43 6.19 -5.48 24.87
CA ALA A 43 4.88 -5.23 24.26
C ALA A 43 4.97 -5.02 22.74
N ALA A 44 5.99 -4.28 22.27
CA ALA A 44 6.21 -4.04 20.85
C ALA A 44 6.68 -5.30 20.13
N LYS A 45 7.57 -6.07 20.77
CA LYS A 45 8.08 -7.34 20.26
C LYS A 45 6.95 -8.37 20.10
N ASP A 46 6.06 -8.47 21.09
CA ASP A 46 4.87 -9.31 21.03
C ASP A 46 3.92 -8.86 19.90
N ALA A 47 3.74 -7.55 19.71
CA ALA A 47 2.93 -7.03 18.61
C ALA A 47 3.51 -7.40 17.24
N ILE A 48 4.83 -7.30 17.06
CA ILE A 48 5.51 -7.72 15.83
C ILE A 48 5.35 -9.24 15.62
N ALA A 49 5.54 -10.04 16.68
CA ALA A 49 5.36 -11.49 16.62
C ALA A 49 3.94 -11.89 16.21
N GLN A 50 2.93 -11.16 16.67
CA GLN A 50 1.53 -11.36 16.26
C GLN A 50 1.35 -11.09 14.76
N ILE A 51 1.94 -10.03 14.22
CA ILE A 51 1.87 -9.72 12.78
C ILE A 51 2.54 -10.84 11.96
N LEU A 52 3.74 -11.28 12.34
CA LEU A 52 4.46 -12.36 11.66
C LEU A 52 3.68 -13.68 11.71
N THR A 53 3.15 -14.03 12.88
CA THR A 53 2.34 -15.25 13.09
C THR A 53 1.07 -15.19 12.25
N ASN A 54 0.35 -14.07 12.29
CA ASN A 54 -0.85 -13.85 11.48
C ASN A 54 -0.54 -13.96 9.99
N SER A 55 0.55 -13.33 9.51
CA SER A 55 0.97 -13.43 8.12
C SER A 55 1.19 -14.88 7.68
N ARG A 56 1.85 -15.69 8.51
CA ARG A 56 2.06 -17.11 8.23
C ARG A 56 0.74 -17.88 8.18
N MET A 57 -0.12 -17.68 9.19
CA MET A 57 -1.42 -18.37 9.27
C MET A 57 -2.33 -18.03 8.09
N CYS A 58 -2.31 -16.77 7.64
CA CYS A 58 -3.07 -16.31 6.48
C CYS A 58 -2.55 -16.95 5.19
N ALA A 59 -1.23 -16.98 4.99
CA ALA A 59 -0.60 -17.62 3.85
C ALA A 59 -0.90 -19.14 3.78
N GLU A 60 -0.77 -19.86 4.90
CA GLU A 60 -1.06 -21.31 4.95
C GLU A 60 -2.56 -21.60 4.84
N GLY A 61 -3.40 -20.74 5.40
CA GLY A 61 -4.85 -20.91 5.48
C GLY A 61 -5.65 -20.31 4.33
N HIS A 62 -5.01 -19.56 3.42
CA HIS A 62 -5.66 -18.75 2.37
C HIS A 62 -6.80 -17.88 2.92
N ARG A 63 -6.50 -17.13 3.99
CA ARG A 63 -7.46 -16.24 4.68
C ARG A 63 -6.95 -14.82 4.77
N PRO A 64 -7.82 -13.80 4.68
CA PRO A 64 -7.38 -12.41 4.64
C PRO A 64 -6.55 -12.04 5.88
N ILE A 65 -5.44 -11.35 5.64
CA ILE A 65 -4.50 -10.85 6.67
C ILE A 65 -5.19 -9.93 7.67
N CYS A 66 -6.17 -9.16 7.22
CA CYS A 66 -6.84 -8.15 8.01
C CYS A 66 -8.36 -8.27 7.83
N GLN A 67 -9.12 -8.00 8.88
CA GLN A 67 -10.58 -7.89 8.80
C GLN A 67 -11.02 -6.79 7.83
N ASP A 68 -10.17 -5.78 7.64
CA ASP A 68 -10.32 -4.77 6.60
C ASP A 68 -9.56 -5.18 5.34
N THR A 69 -10.25 -5.86 4.44
CA THR A 69 -9.72 -6.27 3.14
C THR A 69 -9.61 -5.11 2.14
N GLY A 70 -9.82 -3.87 2.59
CA GLY A 70 -9.50 -2.65 1.87
C GLY A 70 -10.42 -2.29 0.71
N ILE A 71 -10.26 -1.06 0.23
CA ILE A 71 -10.86 -0.55 -1.00
C ILE A 71 -9.91 -0.89 -2.16
N ALA A 72 -10.47 -1.41 -3.25
CA ALA A 72 -9.70 -1.74 -4.44
C ALA A 72 -9.20 -0.47 -5.15
N VAL A 73 -7.88 -0.30 -5.21
CA VAL A 73 -7.20 0.72 -6.01
C VAL A 73 -6.37 0.01 -7.08
N VAL A 74 -6.54 0.40 -8.34
CA VAL A 74 -5.84 -0.21 -9.47
C VAL A 74 -5.12 0.88 -10.27
N PHE A 75 -3.82 0.71 -10.48
CA PHE A 75 -3.03 1.52 -11.39
C PHE A 75 -2.85 0.75 -12.70
N LEU A 76 -3.25 1.37 -13.80
CA LEU A 76 -3.16 0.81 -15.13
C LEU A 76 -2.24 1.67 -15.98
N LYS A 77 -1.19 1.06 -16.54
CA LYS A 77 -0.45 1.61 -17.66
C LYS A 77 -0.87 0.89 -18.92
N VAL A 78 -1.48 1.60 -19.85
CA VAL A 78 -2.04 1.02 -21.08
C VAL A 78 -1.21 1.48 -22.26
N GLY A 79 -0.55 0.53 -22.93
CA GLY A 79 0.22 0.77 -24.14
C GLY A 79 -0.67 1.35 -25.26
N MET A 80 -0.19 2.37 -25.96
CA MET A 80 -0.90 3.04 -27.07
C MET A 80 -1.31 2.09 -28.20
N ASN A 81 -0.62 0.95 -28.33
CA ASN A 81 -0.89 -0.05 -29.37
C ASN A 81 -1.67 -1.27 -28.85
N VAL A 82 -2.23 -1.21 -27.63
CA VAL A 82 -3.11 -2.25 -27.10
C VAL A 82 -4.44 -2.24 -27.86
N ARG A 83 -4.95 -3.43 -28.20
CA ARG A 83 -6.35 -3.63 -28.61
C ARG A 83 -7.09 -4.42 -27.54
N TRP A 84 -8.35 -4.08 -27.33
CA TRP A 84 -9.23 -4.78 -26.40
C TRP A 84 -10.21 -5.64 -27.19
N ASP A 85 -10.22 -6.94 -26.91
CA ASP A 85 -11.28 -7.86 -27.34
C ASP A 85 -12.27 -8.00 -26.18
N SER A 86 -13.15 -7.01 -26.08
CA SER A 86 -14.06 -6.81 -24.94
C SER A 86 -15.33 -6.08 -25.37
N THR A 87 -16.45 -6.43 -24.75
CA THR A 87 -17.71 -5.66 -24.83
C THR A 87 -17.86 -4.69 -23.66
N LEU A 88 -17.05 -4.85 -22.60
CA LEU A 88 -17.00 -4.00 -21.43
C LEU A 88 -15.92 -2.92 -21.57
N SER A 89 -16.15 -1.76 -20.96
CA SER A 89 -15.09 -0.77 -20.72
C SER A 89 -14.03 -1.32 -19.76
N VAL A 90 -12.82 -0.74 -19.78
CA VAL A 90 -11.75 -1.15 -18.86
C VAL A 90 -12.17 -0.99 -17.39
N GLN A 91 -12.91 0.07 -17.05
CA GLN A 91 -13.45 0.27 -15.70
C GLN A 91 -14.40 -0.85 -15.28
N GLU A 92 -15.29 -1.28 -16.18
CA GLU A 92 -16.24 -2.38 -15.91
C GLU A 92 -15.51 -3.70 -15.76
N MET A 93 -14.48 -3.96 -16.56
CA MET A 93 -13.63 -5.14 -16.40
C MET A 93 -12.88 -5.13 -15.06
N VAL A 94 -12.31 -3.99 -14.64
CA VAL A 94 -11.68 -3.87 -13.32
C VAL A 94 -12.69 -4.15 -12.21
N ASN A 95 -13.88 -3.53 -12.28
CA ASN A 95 -14.93 -3.72 -11.29
C ASN A 95 -15.42 -5.18 -11.24
N GLU A 96 -15.48 -5.86 -12.37
CA GLU A 96 -15.85 -7.28 -12.43
C GLU A 96 -14.76 -8.16 -11.80
N GLY A 97 -13.47 -7.91 -12.06
CA GLY A 97 -12.37 -8.61 -11.39
C GLY A 97 -12.39 -8.41 -9.87
N VAL A 98 -12.64 -7.18 -9.42
CA VAL A 98 -12.81 -6.87 -7.98
C VAL A 98 -14.03 -7.58 -7.41
N ARG A 99 -15.19 -7.55 -8.08
CA ARG A 99 -16.38 -8.28 -7.62
C ARG A 99 -16.08 -9.76 -7.44
N ARG A 100 -15.50 -10.41 -8.46
CA ARG A 100 -15.14 -11.83 -8.41
C ARG A 100 -14.20 -12.16 -7.26
N ALA A 101 -13.14 -11.35 -7.05
CA ALA A 101 -12.26 -11.52 -5.91
C ALA A 101 -13.00 -11.39 -4.58
N TYR A 102 -13.82 -10.35 -4.40
CA TYR A 102 -14.42 -10.09 -3.09
C TYR A 102 -15.58 -11.04 -2.76
N THR A 103 -16.24 -11.61 -3.77
CA THR A 103 -17.32 -12.59 -3.61
C THR A 103 -16.86 -14.04 -3.86
N ASP A 104 -15.55 -14.29 -3.86
CA ASP A 104 -15.00 -15.64 -4.03
C ASP A 104 -15.55 -16.56 -2.92
N PRO A 105 -16.14 -17.73 -3.28
CA PRO A 105 -16.71 -18.65 -2.30
C PRO A 105 -15.66 -19.35 -1.43
N ASP A 106 -14.43 -19.49 -1.90
CA ASP A 106 -13.34 -20.18 -1.20
C ASP A 106 -12.56 -19.22 -0.29
N ASN A 107 -12.56 -17.93 -0.61
CA ASN A 107 -11.98 -16.87 0.23
C ASN A 107 -12.76 -15.54 0.12
N THR A 108 -13.90 -15.47 0.80
CA THR A 108 -14.76 -14.27 0.78
C THR A 108 -14.12 -13.10 1.52
N LEU A 109 -13.98 -11.96 0.83
CA LEU A 109 -13.41 -10.73 1.39
C LEU A 109 -14.50 -9.77 1.89
N ARG A 110 -14.13 -8.81 2.73
CA ARG A 110 -15.09 -7.85 3.29
C ARG A 110 -15.37 -6.69 2.32
N ALA A 111 -16.61 -6.59 1.86
CA ALA A 111 -17.09 -5.41 1.15
C ALA A 111 -17.20 -4.20 2.10
N SER A 112 -16.39 -3.17 1.84
CA SER A 112 -16.25 -1.97 2.66
C SER A 112 -16.72 -0.68 1.95
N VAL A 113 -17.00 -0.75 0.65
CA VAL A 113 -17.47 0.39 -0.15
C VAL A 113 -18.96 0.68 0.10
N LEU A 114 -19.29 1.97 0.24
CA LEU A 114 -20.65 2.48 0.40
C LEU A 114 -21.08 3.22 -0.87
N LEU A 115 -22.21 2.80 -1.43
CA LEU A 115 -22.95 3.50 -2.47
C LEU A 115 -23.71 4.67 -1.86
N ASP A 116 -23.78 5.78 -2.59
CA ASP A 116 -24.38 7.04 -2.13
C ASP A 116 -23.82 7.48 -0.77
N PRO A 117 -22.50 7.78 -0.68
CA PRO A 117 -21.84 8.08 0.58
C PRO A 117 -22.35 9.37 1.25
N ALA A 118 -22.91 10.30 0.46
CA ALA A 118 -23.53 11.52 0.95
C ALA A 118 -24.98 11.31 1.47
N GLY A 119 -25.64 10.24 1.04
CA GLY A 119 -27.04 9.94 1.36
C GLY A 119 -27.21 8.61 2.08
N ALA A 120 -27.82 7.64 1.40
CA ALA A 120 -28.30 6.39 1.97
C ALA A 120 -27.20 5.44 2.46
N ARG A 121 -25.94 5.62 2.03
CA ARG A 121 -24.77 4.87 2.49
C ARG A 121 -24.98 3.35 2.44
N LYS A 122 -25.59 2.85 1.37
CA LYS A 122 -25.84 1.42 1.21
C LYS A 122 -24.54 0.72 0.86
N ASN A 123 -24.16 -0.32 1.60
CA ASN A 123 -22.98 -1.11 1.26
C ASN A 123 -23.15 -1.79 -0.12
N SER A 124 -22.11 -1.77 -0.95
CA SER A 124 -22.16 -2.35 -2.31
C SER A 124 -22.21 -3.88 -2.35
N LYS A 125 -21.85 -4.54 -1.23
CA LYS A 125 -21.81 -6.00 -1.04
C LYS A 125 -20.75 -6.74 -1.87
N ASP A 126 -20.13 -6.09 -2.84
CA ASP A 126 -19.08 -6.64 -3.70
C ASP A 126 -17.78 -5.80 -3.72
N ASN A 127 -17.72 -4.78 -2.85
CA ASN A 127 -16.61 -3.83 -2.73
C ASN A 127 -16.35 -2.96 -3.97
N THR A 128 -17.29 -2.91 -4.92
CA THR A 128 -17.23 -2.01 -6.09
C THR A 128 -17.94 -0.68 -5.80
N PRO A 129 -17.65 0.41 -6.54
CA PRO A 129 -16.63 0.53 -7.59
C PRO A 129 -15.20 0.60 -7.05
N ALA A 130 -14.25 0.10 -7.84
CA ALA A 130 -12.82 0.28 -7.62
C ALA A 130 -12.37 1.69 -8.04
N VAL A 131 -11.32 2.21 -7.38
CA VAL A 131 -10.62 3.43 -7.80
C VAL A 131 -9.57 3.05 -8.84
N VAL A 132 -9.71 3.55 -10.07
CA VAL A 132 -8.80 3.19 -11.17
C VAL A 132 -8.06 4.42 -11.67
N HIS A 133 -6.73 4.34 -11.68
CA HIS A 133 -5.85 5.34 -12.27
C HIS A 133 -5.33 4.83 -13.61
N TYR A 134 -5.56 5.61 -14.67
CA TYR A 134 -5.13 5.29 -16.03
C TYR A 134 -3.95 6.17 -16.44
N GLU A 135 -2.93 5.54 -17.02
CA GLU A 135 -1.82 6.19 -17.69
C GLU A 135 -1.66 5.56 -19.08
N ILE A 136 -1.70 6.37 -20.14
CA ILE A 136 -1.41 5.89 -21.49
C ILE A 136 0.09 5.99 -21.72
N VAL A 137 0.71 4.88 -22.11
CA VAL A 137 2.17 4.76 -22.29
C VAL A 137 2.51 4.22 -23.68
N GLU A 138 3.75 4.34 -24.09
CA GLU A 138 4.22 3.70 -25.33
C GLU A 138 4.19 2.16 -25.22
N GLY A 139 4.19 1.46 -26.35
CA GLY A 139 4.20 0.00 -26.40
C GLY A 139 2.82 -0.65 -26.62
N ASP A 140 2.76 -1.96 -26.43
CA ASP A 140 1.57 -2.79 -26.67
C ASP A 140 1.25 -3.75 -25.51
N THR A 141 1.67 -3.41 -24.29
CA THR A 141 1.37 -4.14 -23.06
C THR A 141 0.39 -3.37 -22.17
N VAL A 142 -0.19 -4.08 -21.21
CA VAL A 142 -0.93 -3.47 -20.10
C VAL A 142 -0.25 -3.89 -18.81
N ASP A 143 0.23 -2.92 -18.04
CA ASP A 143 0.75 -3.17 -16.69
C ASP A 143 -0.33 -2.84 -15.67
N ILE A 144 -0.55 -3.77 -14.73
CA ILE A 144 -1.57 -3.67 -13.70
C ILE A 144 -0.88 -3.72 -12.34
N THR A 145 -1.15 -2.74 -11.49
CA THR A 145 -0.79 -2.78 -10.07
C THR A 145 -2.06 -2.69 -9.24
N CYS A 146 -2.36 -3.76 -8.50
CA CYS A 146 -3.51 -3.83 -7.59
C CYS A 146 -3.07 -3.53 -6.16
N ALA A 147 -3.83 -2.68 -5.47
CA ALA A 147 -3.64 -2.39 -4.06
C ALA A 147 -4.98 -2.46 -3.32
N ALA A 148 -5.06 -3.33 -2.32
CA ALA A 148 -6.18 -3.38 -1.38
C ALA A 148 -5.91 -2.42 -0.21
N LYS A 149 -6.49 -1.22 -0.25
CA LYS A 149 -6.16 -0.17 0.71
C LYS A 149 -7.14 -0.13 1.89
N GLY A 150 -6.66 -0.56 3.06
CA GLY A 150 -7.41 -0.52 4.32
C GLY A 150 -7.77 0.91 4.72
N GLY A 151 -9.03 1.12 5.11
CA GLY A 151 -9.58 2.43 5.46
C GLY A 151 -8.85 3.11 6.62
N GLY A 152 -8.33 2.32 7.57
CA GLY A 152 -7.50 2.84 8.68
C GLY A 152 -6.29 3.62 8.17
N SER A 153 -5.53 3.04 7.24
CA SER A 153 -4.37 3.68 6.61
C SER A 153 -4.77 4.84 5.69
N GLU A 154 -5.83 4.69 4.90
CA GLU A 154 -6.34 5.75 4.02
C GLU A 154 -6.71 7.02 4.79
N ASN A 155 -7.39 6.86 5.92
CA ASN A 155 -7.80 7.96 6.79
C ASN A 155 -6.63 8.72 7.42
N LYS A 156 -5.41 8.17 7.38
CA LYS A 156 -4.20 8.84 7.86
C LYS A 156 -3.43 9.57 6.78
N SER A 157 -3.93 9.60 5.54
CA SER A 157 -3.35 10.42 4.48
C SER A 157 -3.39 11.91 4.85
N LYS A 158 -2.27 12.61 4.66
CA LYS A 158 -2.11 14.05 4.95
C LYS A 158 -1.53 14.77 3.75
N MET A 159 -1.91 16.03 3.60
CA MET A 159 -1.38 16.95 2.60
C MET A 159 -1.00 18.26 3.28
N VAL A 160 0.08 18.87 2.80
CA VAL A 160 0.49 20.23 3.17
C VAL A 160 1.07 20.94 1.95
N MET A 161 0.90 22.27 1.90
CA MET A 161 1.59 23.13 0.94
C MET A 161 2.76 23.78 1.67
N LEU A 162 3.97 23.24 1.45
CA LEU A 162 5.20 23.76 2.06
C LEU A 162 5.73 24.96 1.26
N ASN A 163 6.26 25.96 1.96
CA ASN A 163 7.08 26.99 1.33
C ASN A 163 8.42 26.38 0.88
N PRO A 164 9.12 26.99 -0.09
CA PRO A 164 10.43 26.49 -0.54
C PRO A 164 11.48 26.33 0.56
N SER A 165 11.36 27.11 1.64
CA SER A 165 12.24 27.06 2.81
C SER A 165 11.86 26.04 3.87
N ASP A 166 10.66 25.46 3.78
CA ASP A 166 10.15 24.57 4.83
C ASP A 166 10.78 23.18 4.73
N SER A 167 10.98 22.54 5.89
CA SER A 167 11.55 21.20 5.98
C SER A 167 10.47 20.13 5.85
N ILE A 168 10.63 19.24 4.87
CA ILE A 168 9.80 18.04 4.70
C ILE A 168 9.90 17.15 5.94
N VAL A 169 11.12 16.99 6.47
CA VAL A 169 11.41 16.14 7.63
C VAL A 169 10.67 16.66 8.87
N ASP A 170 10.77 17.97 9.14
CA ASP A 170 10.14 18.56 10.32
C ASP A 170 8.61 18.45 10.24
N TRP A 171 8.04 18.61 9.04
CA TRP A 171 6.62 18.39 8.83
C TRP A 171 6.21 16.94 9.09
N VAL A 172 6.96 15.96 8.60
CA VAL A 172 6.68 14.53 8.85
C VAL A 172 6.73 14.24 10.36
N LEU A 173 7.80 14.65 11.05
CA LEU A 173 7.98 14.39 12.49
C LEU A 173 6.92 15.07 13.35
N LYS A 174 6.45 16.26 12.96
CA LYS A 174 5.34 16.94 13.63
C LYS A 174 4.00 16.25 13.37
N THR A 175 3.80 15.71 12.17
CA THR A 175 2.51 15.19 11.72
C THR A 175 2.28 13.76 12.19
N LEU A 176 3.30 12.90 12.12
CA LEU A 176 3.17 11.46 12.38
C LEU A 176 2.59 11.14 13.77
N PRO A 177 2.98 11.79 14.88
CA PRO A 177 2.38 11.55 16.18
C PRO A 177 0.86 11.82 16.23
N THR A 178 0.37 12.76 15.41
CA THR A 178 -1.06 13.10 15.35
C THR A 178 -1.92 12.01 14.68
N MET A 179 -1.29 11.07 13.96
CA MET A 179 -1.98 9.96 13.32
C MET A 179 -2.38 8.88 14.34
N GLY A 180 -1.72 8.84 15.50
CA GLY A 180 -1.86 7.74 16.47
C GLY A 180 -1.51 6.39 15.86
N ALA A 181 -1.97 5.30 16.49
CA ALA A 181 -1.68 3.93 16.05
C ALA A 181 -2.68 3.37 15.02
N GLY A 182 -3.68 4.14 14.58
CA GLY A 182 -4.78 3.64 13.75
C GLY A 182 -4.42 3.25 12.29
N TRP A 183 -3.15 3.30 11.93
CA TRP A 183 -2.59 2.80 10.67
C TRP A 183 -1.71 1.55 10.87
N CYS A 184 -1.71 0.99 12.08
CA CYS A 184 -1.10 -0.30 12.46
C CYS A 184 0.43 -0.37 12.21
N PRO A 185 1.27 0.51 12.81
CA PRO A 185 2.72 0.37 12.72
C PRO A 185 3.19 -0.99 13.31
N PRO A 186 4.34 -1.55 12.89
CA PRO A 186 5.29 -0.98 11.91
C PRO A 186 4.74 -0.99 10.48
N GLY A 187 4.88 0.13 9.78
CA GLY A 187 4.37 0.28 8.41
C GLY A 187 5.25 1.16 7.52
N ILE A 188 4.83 1.35 6.28
CA ILE A 188 5.58 2.08 5.26
C ILE A 188 4.98 3.48 5.09
N LEU A 189 5.84 4.51 5.03
CA LEU A 189 5.41 5.89 4.74
C LEU A 189 5.50 6.18 3.23
N GLY A 190 4.35 6.42 2.62
CA GLY A 190 4.25 6.93 1.25
C GLY A 190 4.33 8.45 1.25
N ILE A 191 5.40 9.00 0.69
CA ILE A 191 5.60 10.46 0.58
C ILE A 191 5.66 10.85 -0.89
N GLY A 192 4.79 11.77 -1.29
CA GLY A 192 4.77 12.39 -2.61
C GLY A 192 5.16 13.86 -2.51
N ILE A 193 6.17 14.28 -3.27
CA ILE A 193 6.72 15.64 -3.22
C ILE A 193 6.56 16.27 -4.60
N GLY A 194 5.96 17.47 -4.64
CA GLY A 194 5.78 18.27 -5.84
C GLY A 194 4.47 17.99 -6.60
N GLY A 195 4.27 18.73 -7.68
CA GLY A 195 3.01 18.73 -8.44
C GLY A 195 1.90 19.52 -7.74
N THR A 196 0.67 19.36 -8.25
CA THR A 196 -0.55 19.86 -7.61
C THR A 196 -0.99 18.93 -6.48
N PRO A 197 -1.94 19.34 -5.62
CA PRO A 197 -2.56 18.48 -4.61
C PRO A 197 -2.88 17.05 -5.07
N GLU A 198 -3.52 16.90 -6.23
CA GLU A 198 -3.92 15.62 -6.82
C GLU A 198 -2.70 14.77 -7.18
N LYS A 199 -1.69 15.39 -7.81
CA LYS A 199 -0.48 14.68 -8.23
C LYS A 199 0.38 14.27 -7.03
N ALA A 200 0.52 15.13 -6.03
CA ALA A 200 1.29 14.83 -4.82
C ALA A 200 0.71 13.63 -4.07
N MET A 201 -0.62 13.61 -3.88
CA MET A 201 -1.31 12.49 -3.21
C MET A 201 -1.24 11.20 -4.03
N LEU A 202 -1.34 11.29 -5.36
CA LEU A 202 -1.17 10.15 -6.23
C LEU A 202 0.25 9.57 -6.15
N LEU A 203 1.28 10.42 -6.17
CA LEU A 203 2.68 10.03 -6.00
C LEU A 203 2.93 9.38 -4.64
N ALA A 204 2.34 9.92 -3.57
CA ALA A 204 2.41 9.33 -2.23
C ALA A 204 1.78 7.93 -2.18
N LYS A 205 0.70 7.70 -2.93
CA LYS A 205 0.08 6.37 -3.03
C LYS A 205 0.94 5.41 -3.84
N GLN A 206 1.48 5.87 -4.97
CA GLN A 206 2.31 5.07 -5.86
C GLN A 206 3.64 4.67 -5.21
N SER A 207 4.24 5.53 -4.38
CA SER A 207 5.50 5.22 -3.70
C SER A 207 5.39 4.06 -2.70
N LEU A 208 4.18 3.75 -2.21
CA LEU A 208 3.91 2.59 -1.36
C LEU A 208 4.04 1.25 -2.10
N MET A 209 4.10 1.27 -3.44
CA MET A 209 4.26 0.05 -4.26
C MET A 209 5.75 -0.29 -4.49
N GLY A 210 6.66 0.52 -3.95
CA GLY A 210 8.10 0.25 -4.00
C GLY A 210 8.54 -0.84 -3.02
N HIS A 211 9.77 -1.32 -3.21
CA HIS A 211 10.38 -2.31 -2.35
C HIS A 211 10.70 -1.75 -0.95
N VAL A 212 10.64 -2.63 0.05
CA VAL A 212 11.15 -2.36 1.40
C VAL A 212 12.64 -2.68 1.41
N ASP A 213 13.47 -1.66 1.18
CA ASP A 213 14.92 -1.81 0.95
C ASP A 213 15.78 -0.91 1.85
N ILE A 214 15.23 -0.41 2.97
CA ILE A 214 15.95 0.55 3.82
C ILE A 214 17.27 -0.03 4.37
N GLN A 215 17.30 -1.34 4.66
CA GLN A 215 18.49 -2.06 5.09
C GLN A 215 19.59 -2.02 4.03
N GLN A 216 19.24 -2.32 2.77
CA GLN A 216 20.18 -2.26 1.66
C GLN A 216 20.70 -0.84 1.46
N LEU A 217 19.84 0.16 1.69
CA LEU A 217 20.22 1.56 1.64
C LEU A 217 21.16 1.96 2.79
N GLN A 218 20.98 1.41 4.00
CA GLN A 218 21.91 1.58 5.12
C GLN A 218 23.27 0.94 4.82
N GLU A 219 23.30 -0.26 4.23
CA GLU A 219 24.54 -0.92 3.78
C GLU A 219 25.27 -0.10 2.71
N LYS A 220 24.53 0.42 1.73
CA LYS A 220 25.05 1.32 0.70
C LYS A 220 25.70 2.56 1.35
N ALA A 221 25.01 3.19 2.30
CA ALA A 221 25.54 4.34 3.03
C ALA A 221 26.83 3.98 3.82
N ALA A 222 26.84 2.84 4.51
CA ALA A 222 27.98 2.37 5.29
C ALA A 222 29.20 2.04 4.42
N SER A 223 29.00 1.63 3.17
CA SER A 223 30.09 1.40 2.20
C SER A 223 30.80 2.68 1.74
N GLY A 224 30.25 3.86 2.03
CA GLY A 224 30.75 5.15 1.57
C GLY A 224 30.33 5.51 0.13
N ALA A 225 29.41 4.76 -0.46
CA ALA A 225 28.85 5.09 -1.77
C ALA A 225 28.06 6.42 -1.72
N GLU A 226 28.12 7.18 -2.82
CA GLU A 226 27.36 8.42 -2.93
C GLU A 226 25.85 8.14 -2.93
N LEU A 227 25.12 8.89 -2.10
CA LEU A 227 23.67 8.81 -1.99
C LEU A 227 23.01 9.95 -2.75
N THR A 228 21.94 9.63 -3.48
CA THR A 228 21.06 10.65 -4.05
C THR A 228 20.35 11.45 -2.96
N ARG A 229 19.83 12.64 -3.27
CA ARG A 229 19.07 13.43 -2.30
C ARG A 229 17.86 12.67 -1.73
N VAL A 230 17.20 11.84 -2.55
CA VAL A 230 16.05 11.03 -2.13
C VAL A 230 16.49 9.92 -1.18
N GLU A 231 17.57 9.22 -1.49
CA GLU A 231 18.16 8.19 -0.63
C GLU A 231 18.54 8.75 0.75
N SER A 232 19.25 9.89 0.79
CA SER A 232 19.60 10.55 2.05
C SER A 232 18.35 10.98 2.84
N LEU A 233 17.31 11.46 2.16
CA LEU A 233 16.04 11.83 2.81
C LEU A 233 15.31 10.61 3.39
N ARG A 234 15.34 9.46 2.70
CA ARG A 234 14.72 8.22 3.20
C ARG A 234 15.40 7.75 4.49
N LEU A 235 16.73 7.72 4.53
CA LEU A 235 17.48 7.38 5.74
C LEU A 235 17.21 8.36 6.87
N GLU A 236 17.27 9.67 6.59
CA GLU A 236 17.02 10.71 7.60
C GLU A 236 15.61 10.58 8.21
N LEU A 237 14.59 10.33 7.38
CA LEU A 237 13.23 10.10 7.86
C LEU A 237 13.10 8.80 8.64
N PHE A 238 13.68 7.71 8.16
CA PHE A 238 13.64 6.41 8.83
C PHE A 238 14.20 6.52 10.25
N ASP A 239 15.41 7.07 10.39
CA ASP A 239 16.08 7.21 11.69
C ASP A 239 15.29 8.13 12.63
N LYS A 240 14.90 9.32 12.15
CA LYS A 240 14.22 10.31 12.99
C LYS A 240 12.80 9.88 13.37
N VAL A 241 12.08 9.20 12.49
CA VAL A 241 10.74 8.69 12.79
C VAL A 241 10.80 7.57 13.83
N ASN A 242 11.71 6.61 13.67
CA ASN A 242 11.88 5.52 14.63
C ASN A 242 12.35 6.04 15.99
N ALA A 243 13.17 7.09 16.02
CA ALA A 243 13.59 7.78 17.24
C ALA A 243 12.44 8.49 17.99
N LEU A 244 11.25 8.68 17.40
CA LEU A 244 10.08 9.20 18.13
C LEU A 244 9.55 8.20 19.16
N GLY A 245 9.92 6.92 19.06
CA GLY A 245 9.51 5.89 20.01
C GLY A 245 8.01 5.62 20.02
N ILE A 246 7.31 5.85 18.90
CA ILE A 246 5.89 5.47 18.76
C ILE A 246 5.77 3.95 18.81
N GLY A 247 6.60 3.27 18.03
CA GLY A 247 6.79 1.83 18.02
C GLY A 247 5.61 1.02 17.48
N ALA A 248 5.74 -0.30 17.53
CA ALA A 248 4.77 -1.24 17.00
C ALA A 248 3.40 -1.06 17.70
N GLN A 249 2.35 -0.92 16.91
CA GLN A 249 0.97 -0.66 17.37
C GLN A 249 0.81 0.56 18.28
N GLY A 250 1.80 1.47 18.32
CA GLY A 250 1.82 2.60 19.26
C GLY A 250 2.14 2.22 20.71
N LEU A 251 2.76 1.05 20.93
CA LEU A 251 3.09 0.52 22.26
C LEU A 251 4.49 0.94 22.74
N GLY A 252 5.11 1.92 22.07
CA GLY A 252 6.52 2.23 22.25
C GLY A 252 7.43 1.20 21.58
N GLY A 253 8.74 1.38 21.72
CA GLY A 253 9.74 0.49 21.10
C GLY A 253 10.52 1.15 19.97
N LEU A 254 11.33 0.36 19.29
CA LEU A 254 12.33 0.83 18.34
C LEU A 254 11.77 1.04 16.93
N THR A 255 10.74 0.28 16.55
CA THR A 255 10.30 0.25 15.14
C THR A 255 8.88 0.79 14.98
N THR A 256 8.77 1.96 14.35
CA THR A 256 7.51 2.58 13.91
C THR A 256 7.32 2.44 12.40
N VAL A 257 8.40 2.58 11.64
CA VAL A 257 8.42 2.45 10.18
C VAL A 257 9.48 1.45 9.74
N LEU A 258 9.19 0.81 8.62
CA LEU A 258 10.08 -0.12 7.90
C LEU A 258 10.65 0.54 6.65
#